data_AF-A0A8S3BED3-F1
#
_entry.id   AF-A0A8S3BED3-F1
#
_cell.length_a   1.000
_cell.length_b   1.000
_cell.length_c   1.000
_cell.angle_alpha   90.00
_cell.angle_beta   90.00
_cell.angle_gamma   90.00
#
_symmetry.space_group_name_H-M   'P 1'
#
loop_
_entity.id
_entity.type
_entity.pdbx_description
1 polymer ?
#
loop_
_entity_poly.entity_id
_entity_poly.type
_entity_poly.pdbx_seq_one_letter_code
_entity_poly.pdbx_strand_id
1 'polypeptide(L)' 'MARLILDTNSFAYNDRYYKQIRGGAMGSAFTQVLANIDMLEWEQYLIAYQASKNEIYG' A
#
# COMPACT_ATOMS: atom_id res chain seq x y z
N MET A 1 -11.78 8.82 -1.48
CA MET A 1 -10.43 9.40 -1.23
C MET A 1 -9.29 8.46 -1.62
N ALA A 2 -9.29 7.18 -1.22
CA ALA A 2 -8.26 6.20 -1.59
C ALA A 2 -7.97 6.14 -3.11
N ARG A 3 -9.02 6.03 -3.91
CA ARG A 3 -8.95 6.00 -5.38
C ARG A 3 -8.34 7.27 -6.00
N LEU A 4 -8.58 8.45 -5.40
CA LEU A 4 -8.02 9.71 -5.88
C LEU A 4 -6.49 9.67 -5.81
N ILE A 5 -5.94 9.23 -4.67
CA ILE A 5 -4.48 9.23 -4.43
C ILE A 5 -3.77 8.19 -5.32
N LEU A 6 -4.41 7.07 -5.62
CA LEU A 6 -3.88 6.05 -6.53
C LEU A 6 -4.00 6.49 -8.01
N ASP A 7 -5.08 7.17 -8.38
CA ASP A 7 -5.35 7.54 -9.78
C ASP A 7 -4.79 8.90 -10.20
N THR A 8 -4.42 9.78 -9.25
CA THR A 8 -3.90 11.14 -9.52
C THR A 8 -2.44 11.33 -9.11
N ASN A 9 -1.70 10.23 -8.93
CA ASN A 9 -0.29 10.30 -8.55
C ASN A 9 0.61 10.60 -9.76
N SER A 10 1.31 11.73 -9.72
CA SER A 10 2.29 12.14 -10.71
C SER A 10 3.60 12.58 -10.05
N PHE A 11 4.73 12.29 -10.68
CA PHE A 11 6.06 12.64 -10.17
C PHE A 11 6.95 13.22 -11.28
N ALA A 12 7.94 14.02 -10.89
CA ALA A 12 8.92 14.61 -11.79
C ALA A 12 10.20 13.77 -11.86
N TYR A 13 10.73 13.57 -13.06
CA TYR A 13 12.01 12.90 -13.30
C TYR A 13 12.62 13.37 -14.63
N ASN A 14 13.91 13.72 -14.66
CA ASN A 14 14.60 14.23 -15.86
C ASN A 14 13.78 15.28 -16.64
N ASP A 15 13.36 16.35 -15.96
CA ASP A 15 12.60 17.48 -16.51
C ASP A 15 11.26 17.11 -17.18
N ARG A 16 10.71 15.94 -16.85
CA ARG A 16 9.42 15.47 -17.35
C ARG A 16 8.52 15.01 -16.19
N TYR A 17 7.21 15.08 -16.41
CA TYR A 17 6.20 14.59 -15.48
C TYR A 17 5.67 13.24 -15.94
N TYR A 18 5.55 12.30 -15.01
CA TYR A 18 5.06 10.96 -15.25
C TYR A 18 3.88 10.68 -14.33
N LYS A 19 2.89 9.95 -14.85
CA LYS A 19 1.79 9.41 -14.06
C LYS A 19 2.15 8.02 -13.59
N GLN A 20 2.00 7.76 -12.30
CA GLN A 20 2.15 6.42 -11.76
C GLN A 20 0.92 5.57 -12.16
N ILE A 21 1.16 4.43 -12.81
CA ILE A 21 0.08 3.56 -13.32
C ILE A 21 -0.31 2.43 -12.35
N ARG A 22 0.52 2.15 -11.33
CA ARG A 22 0.30 1.10 -10.32
C ARG A 22 0.91 1.50 -8.98
N GLY A 23 0.23 1.16 -7.88
CA GLY A 23 0.64 1.50 -6.52
C GLY A 23 0.47 2.98 -6.16
N GLY A 24 0.90 3.36 -4.96
CA GLY A 24 0.94 4.75 -4.49
C GLY A 24 2.35 5.34 -4.44
N ALA A 25 2.47 6.65 -4.20
CA ALA A 25 3.74 7.33 -4.08
C ALA A 25 4.45 6.95 -2.76
N MET A 26 5.66 6.39 -2.86
CA MET A 26 6.48 6.16 -1.68
C MET A 26 6.83 7.50 -1.02
N GLY A 27 6.60 7.61 0.30
CA GLY A 27 6.74 8.85 1.07
C GLY A 27 5.43 9.62 1.29
N SER A 28 4.33 9.25 0.62
CA SER A 28 3.01 9.78 0.94
C SER A 28 2.44 9.11 2.20
N ALA A 29 2.09 9.91 3.21
CA ALA A 29 1.47 9.43 4.44
C ALA A 29 0.18 8.63 4.16
N PHE A 30 -0.58 9.01 3.14
CA PHE A 30 -1.78 8.26 2.73
C PHE A 30 -1.45 6.93 2.06
N THR A 31 -0.37 6.85 1.28
CA THR A 31 0.04 5.59 0.65
C THR A 31 0.39 4.55 1.71
N GLN A 32 1.01 4.96 2.81
CA GLN A 32 1.32 4.07 3.92
C GLN A 32 0.06 3.49 4.58
N VAL A 33 -0.95 4.33 4.83
CA VAL A 33 -2.24 3.87 5.39
C VAL A 33 -2.94 2.90 4.44
N LEU A 34 -3.00 3.23 3.15
CA LEU A 34 -3.63 2.37 2.15
C LEU A 34 -2.89 1.05 1.99
N ALA A 35 -1.56 1.06 1.99
CA ALA A 35 -0.76 -0.16 1.92
C ALA A 35 -1.02 -1.08 3.12
N ASN A 36 -1.13 -0.54 4.33
CA ASN A 36 -1.45 -1.35 5.52
C ASN A 36 -2.84 -2.00 5.44
N ILE A 37 -3.83 -1.29 4.92
CA ILE A 37 -5.20 -1.84 4.73
C ILE A 37 -5.17 -2.95 3.69
N ASP A 38 -4.55 -2.69 2.54
CA ASP A 38 -4.46 -3.64 1.42
C ASP A 38 -3.69 -4.92 1.84
N MET A 39 -2.59 -4.75 2.57
CA MET A 39 -1.83 -5.87 3.14
C MET A 39 -2.65 -6.66 4.16
N LEU A 40 -3.38 -5.98 5.05
CA LEU A 40 -4.25 -6.68 6.01
C LEU A 40 -5.32 -7.51 5.29
N GLU A 41 -5.96 -6.96 4.25
CA GLU A 41 -6.94 -7.68 3.44
C GLU A 41 -6.33 -8.86 2.69
N TRP A 42 -5.14 -8.68 2.13
CA TRP A 42 -4.41 -9.72 1.40
C TRP A 42 -3.93 -10.86 2.32
N GLU A 43 -3.46 -10.52 3.52
CA GLU A 43 -2.80 -11.45 4.43
C GLU A 43 -3.75 -12.10 5.45
N GLN A 44 -5.07 -11.81 5.42
CA GLN A 44 -6.02 -12.32 6.44
C GLN A 44 -5.90 -13.82 6.67
N TYR A 45 -5.81 -14.62 5.59
CA TYR A 45 -5.67 -16.07 5.71
C TYR A 45 -4.33 -16.48 6.33
N LEU A 46 -3.24 -15.83 5.91
CA LEU A 46 -1.90 -16.11 6.42
C LEU A 46 -1.80 -15.75 7.91
N ILE A 47 -2.35 -14.59 8.29
CA ILE A 47 -2.43 -14.13 9.67
C ILE A 47 -3.24 -15.14 10.51
N ALA A 48 -4.40 -15.58 10.03
CA ALA A 48 -5.21 -16.57 10.72
C ALA A 48 -4.49 -17.92 10.87
N TYR A 49 -3.76 -18.35 9.83
CA TYR A 49 -2.94 -19.56 9.86
C TYR A 49 -1.83 -19.46 10.91
N GLN A 50 -1.05 -18.37 10.90
CA GLN A 50 0.03 -18.12 11.86
C GLN A 50 -0.49 -17.99 13.30
N ALA A 51 -1.65 -17.33 13.48
CA ALA A 51 -2.34 -17.24 14.77
C ALA A 51 -2.68 -18.63 15.32
N SER A 52 -3.14 -19.57 14.49
CA SER A 52 -3.44 -20.95 14.90
C SER A 52 -2.20 -21.74 15.35
N LYS A 53 -1.00 -21.28 14.98
CA LYS A 53 0.30 -21.89 15.30
C LYS A 53 1.02 -21.22 16.46
N ASN A 54 0.44 -20.16 17.05
CA ASN A 54 1.13 -19.25 17.99
C ASN A 54 2.42 -18.63 17.38
N GLU A 55 2.40 -18.33 16.09
CA GLU A 55 3.53 -17.75 15.33
C GLU A 55 3.36 -16.24 15.09
N ILE A 56 2.59 -15.56 15.95
CA ILE A 56 2.48 -14.09 15.96
C ILE A 56 3.27 -13.55 17.15
N TYR A 57 4.21 -12.65 16.87
CA TYR A 57 5.11 -12.05 17.85
C TYR A 57 4.85 -10.54 17.96
N GLY A 58 5.01 -9.97 19.15
CA GLY A 58 4.81 -8.54 19.44
C GLY A 58 5.77 -8.03 20.50
#